data_AF-A0A0D6AWN0-F1
#
_entry.id   AF-A0A0D6AWN0-F1
#
_cell.length_a   1.000
_cell.length_b   1.000
_cell.length_c   1.000
_cell.angle_alpha   90.00
_cell.angle_beta   90.00
_cell.angle_gamma   90.00
#
_symmetry.space_group_name_H-M   'P 1'
#
loop_
_entity.id
_entity.type
_entity.pdbx_description
1 polymer ?
#
loop_
_entity_poly.entity_id
_entity_poly.type
_entity_poly.pdbx_seq_one_letter_code
_entity_poly.pdbx_strand_id
1 'polypeptide(L)'
;MGKVSGELLEGVGEGEEWGFYPPFENNWGNPKITDIWGAIDDFCLSATEKPETIETLYQKLSAPPYGVKEGIIPVILTAVLLYHREDVGIYQDGTFIPVLGEEHFELLVKNPERYGVKYFAIAGLRAEVFKELEAILRNPNVKTKENVRNATLLTVVTPLYQFVKQLPRYTIQTKRLSKEAVKVLTCLQKTVEPDELLFKELPLACSLPSIGTGEGDDGITAKQLKTKLIQTLREINRAYENLLSECQSLLYSAFGVRSEETKIREDLRVRANYLRDKCVESILRRFTQAACDESKTDSQWLEALVMIIVDKPAESWKDEDVSLFQVKLAELARKFANLEAIQQEVKVNNKGLSARRITVTRSDGEETNHMIWIDNQRESEADKIVEEIVAKLPNDKQFRETILAKLTERILNYN
;
A
#
# COMPACT_ATOMS: atom_id res chain seq x y z
N MET A 1 -22.55 -45.70 -44.75
CA MET A 1 -22.53 -45.45 -43.30
C MET A 1 -22.41 -43.95 -43.11
N GLY A 2 -23.48 -43.34 -42.59
CA GLY A 2 -23.66 -41.89 -42.58
C GLY A 2 -22.69 -41.19 -41.65
N LYS A 3 -22.03 -40.14 -42.17
CA LYS A 3 -21.50 -39.05 -41.35
C LYS A 3 -22.71 -38.25 -40.87
N VAL A 4 -23.01 -38.35 -39.59
CA VAL A 4 -23.92 -37.42 -38.91
C VAL A 4 -23.13 -36.13 -38.72
N SER A 5 -23.65 -35.06 -39.31
CA SER A 5 -23.13 -33.70 -39.32
C SER A 5 -23.19 -33.08 -37.92
N GLY A 6 -22.04 -32.60 -37.43
CA GLY A 6 -21.91 -31.78 -36.23
C GLY A 6 -21.84 -30.29 -36.57
N GLU A 7 -22.66 -29.79 -37.51
CA GLU A 7 -22.60 -28.42 -38.03
C GLU A 7 -23.53 -27.43 -37.30
N LEU A 8 -24.14 -27.80 -36.16
CA LEU A 8 -25.16 -26.94 -35.56
C LEU A 8 -24.62 -25.80 -34.67
N LEU A 9 -23.33 -25.81 -34.29
CA LEU A 9 -22.77 -24.80 -33.36
C LEU A 9 -21.31 -24.39 -33.65
N GLU A 10 -20.63 -25.03 -34.60
CA GLU A 10 -19.26 -24.68 -35.02
C GLU A 10 -19.34 -24.04 -36.41
N GLY A 11 -19.01 -22.75 -36.50
CA GLY A 11 -19.02 -21.98 -37.74
C GLY A 11 -17.69 -21.29 -38.00
N VAL A 12 -17.44 -20.93 -39.26
CA VAL A 12 -16.33 -20.05 -39.66
C VAL A 12 -16.88 -18.62 -39.69
N GLY A 13 -16.39 -17.74 -38.81
CA GLY A 13 -16.73 -16.31 -38.82
C GLY A 13 -16.09 -15.58 -40.01
N GLU A 14 -16.35 -14.27 -40.14
CA GLU A 14 -15.63 -13.39 -41.09
C GLU A 14 -14.13 -13.30 -40.73
N GLY A 15 -13.38 -14.33 -41.14
CA GLY A 15 -11.95 -14.48 -40.89
C GLY A 15 -11.59 -15.85 -40.31
N GLU A 16 -11.71 -16.93 -41.09
CA GLU A 16 -11.06 -18.27 -40.97
C GLU A 16 -10.80 -18.90 -39.57
N GLU A 17 -11.44 -18.45 -38.49
CA GLU A 17 -11.32 -19.00 -37.14
C GLU A 17 -12.60 -19.78 -36.80
N TRP A 18 -12.40 -20.99 -36.25
CA TRP A 18 -13.49 -21.82 -35.72
C TRP A 18 -13.97 -21.26 -34.39
N GLY A 19 -15.28 -21.08 -34.25
CA GLY A 19 -15.89 -20.57 -33.03
C GLY A 19 -17.34 -21.01 -32.84
N PHE A 20 -17.86 -20.72 -31.66
CA PHE A 20 -19.29 -20.86 -31.35
C PHE A 20 -20.02 -19.61 -31.82
N TYR A 21 -21.11 -19.78 -32.55
CA TYR A 21 -21.89 -18.66 -33.11
C TYR A 21 -23.40 -18.96 -33.00
N PRO A 22 -24.25 -17.92 -33.00
CA PRO A 22 -25.69 -18.12 -33.13
C PRO A 22 -26.02 -18.94 -34.39
N PRO A 23 -26.99 -19.88 -34.31
CA PRO A 23 -27.37 -20.70 -35.45
C PRO A 23 -27.89 -19.84 -36.61
N PHE A 24 -27.42 -20.12 -37.83
CA PHE A 24 -27.81 -19.36 -39.04
C PHE A 24 -29.32 -19.44 -39.31
N GLU A 25 -29.94 -18.30 -39.64
CA GLU A 25 -31.35 -18.20 -40.08
C GLU A 25 -31.61 -18.68 -41.52
N ASN A 26 -30.73 -19.52 -42.09
CA ASN A 26 -30.92 -20.05 -43.43
C ASN A 26 -31.82 -21.31 -43.41
N ASN A 27 -32.21 -21.81 -44.60
CA ASN A 27 -33.09 -22.97 -44.77
C ASN A 27 -32.61 -24.29 -44.14
N TRP A 28 -31.41 -24.32 -43.52
CA TRP A 28 -30.85 -25.47 -42.80
C TRP A 28 -30.85 -25.31 -41.27
N GLY A 29 -31.10 -24.10 -40.74
CA GLY A 29 -31.25 -23.86 -39.30
C GLY A 29 -32.57 -24.43 -38.78
N ASN A 30 -32.54 -25.13 -37.64
CA ASN A 30 -33.78 -25.53 -36.96
C ASN A 30 -34.32 -24.29 -36.21
N PRO A 31 -35.46 -23.72 -36.60
CA PRO A 31 -35.97 -22.48 -36.01
C PRO A 31 -36.15 -22.58 -34.49
N LYS A 32 -36.42 -23.79 -33.97
CA LYS A 32 -36.53 -24.03 -32.53
C LYS A 32 -35.19 -23.86 -31.79
N ILE A 33 -34.05 -24.17 -32.42
CA ILE A 33 -32.73 -23.97 -31.80
C ILE A 33 -32.39 -22.49 -31.80
N THR A 34 -32.73 -21.76 -32.86
CA THR A 34 -32.58 -20.29 -32.91
C THR A 34 -33.40 -19.61 -31.82
N ASP A 35 -34.66 -20.02 -31.63
CA ASP A 35 -35.52 -19.50 -30.56
C ASP A 35 -34.94 -19.78 -29.16
N ILE A 36 -34.39 -20.97 -28.93
CA ILE A 36 -33.77 -21.35 -27.65
C ILE A 36 -32.47 -20.57 -27.43
N TRP A 37 -31.63 -20.44 -28.45
CA TRP A 37 -30.41 -19.63 -28.38
C TRP A 37 -30.76 -18.19 -28.01
N GLY A 38 -31.69 -17.57 -28.75
CA GLY A 38 -32.14 -16.20 -28.46
C GLY A 38 -32.70 -16.05 -27.05
N ALA A 39 -33.46 -17.03 -26.56
CA ALA A 39 -34.01 -16.98 -25.20
C ALA A 39 -32.95 -17.06 -24.09
N ILE A 40 -31.85 -17.81 -24.31
CA ILE A 40 -30.68 -17.89 -23.42
C ILE A 40 -29.84 -16.63 -23.53
N ASP A 41 -29.65 -16.13 -24.74
CA ASP A 41 -28.89 -14.91 -25.03
C ASP A 41 -29.55 -13.70 -24.35
N ASP A 42 -30.85 -13.49 -24.58
CA ASP A 42 -31.65 -12.46 -23.92
C ASP A 42 -31.57 -12.55 -22.39
N PHE A 43 -31.58 -13.76 -21.84
CA PHE A 43 -31.45 -13.98 -20.40
C PHE A 43 -30.06 -13.58 -19.88
N CYS A 44 -29.00 -13.91 -20.62
CA CYS A 44 -27.66 -13.50 -20.24
C CYS A 44 -27.50 -11.98 -20.32
N LEU A 45 -27.98 -11.36 -21.40
CA LEU A 45 -27.84 -9.93 -21.67
C LEU A 45 -28.75 -9.05 -20.80
N SER A 46 -29.89 -9.57 -20.30
CA SER A 46 -30.75 -8.82 -19.37
C SER A 46 -30.15 -8.65 -17.97
N ALA A 47 -29.28 -9.57 -17.57
CA ALA A 47 -28.67 -9.64 -16.24
C ALA A 47 -27.57 -8.58 -16.00
N THR A 48 -27.91 -7.29 -16.07
CA THR A 48 -26.94 -6.17 -16.03
C THR A 48 -26.64 -5.64 -14.63
N GLU A 49 -27.65 -5.61 -13.74
CA GLU A 49 -27.49 -5.04 -12.40
C GLU A 49 -26.97 -6.04 -11.38
N LYS A 50 -27.49 -7.27 -11.42
CA LYS A 50 -27.18 -8.35 -10.49
C LYS A 50 -27.11 -9.68 -11.25
N PRO A 51 -26.33 -10.66 -10.75
CA PRO A 51 -26.35 -11.99 -11.34
C PRO A 51 -27.75 -12.61 -11.30
N GLU A 52 -28.23 -13.07 -12.45
CA GLU A 52 -29.47 -13.87 -12.55
C GLU A 52 -29.13 -15.35 -12.45
N THR A 53 -29.91 -16.11 -11.67
CA THR A 53 -29.61 -17.53 -11.38
C THR A 53 -29.93 -18.41 -12.58
N ILE A 54 -29.11 -19.43 -12.84
CA ILE A 54 -29.32 -20.34 -13.96
C ILE A 54 -30.60 -21.18 -13.77
N GLU A 55 -31.05 -21.36 -12.53
CA GLU A 55 -32.35 -21.96 -12.23
C GLU A 55 -33.53 -21.23 -12.93
N THR A 56 -33.55 -19.90 -12.96
CA THR A 56 -34.64 -19.16 -13.62
C THR A 56 -34.62 -19.38 -15.14
N LEU A 57 -33.43 -19.53 -15.74
CA LEU A 57 -33.29 -19.93 -17.13
C LEU A 57 -33.86 -21.33 -17.38
N TYR A 58 -33.55 -22.30 -16.50
CA TYR A 58 -34.10 -23.65 -16.59
C TYR A 58 -35.62 -23.65 -16.52
N GLN A 59 -36.21 -22.87 -15.60
CA GLN A 59 -37.66 -22.72 -15.47
C GLN A 59 -38.27 -22.06 -16.73
N LYS A 60 -37.63 -21.03 -17.28
CA LYS A 60 -38.08 -20.31 -18.50
C LYS A 60 -38.11 -21.24 -19.72
N LEU A 61 -37.05 -22.03 -19.93
CA LEU A 61 -36.92 -22.90 -21.11
C LEU A 61 -37.71 -24.20 -21.01
N SER A 62 -37.95 -24.68 -19.78
CA SER A 62 -38.78 -25.89 -19.56
C SER A 62 -40.27 -25.59 -19.73
N ALA A 63 -40.69 -24.34 -19.57
CA ALA A 63 -42.07 -23.90 -19.78
C ALA A 63 -42.40 -23.65 -21.28
N PRO A 64 -43.69 -23.66 -21.67
CA PRO A 64 -44.12 -23.16 -22.98
C PRO A 64 -43.69 -21.69 -23.18
N PRO A 65 -43.33 -21.26 -24.41
CA PRO A 65 -43.46 -21.96 -25.69
C PRO A 65 -42.32 -22.93 -26.03
N TYR A 66 -41.23 -22.96 -25.25
CA TYR A 66 -40.02 -23.71 -25.60
C TYR A 66 -40.11 -25.20 -25.26
N GLY A 67 -40.52 -25.55 -24.04
CA GLY A 67 -40.71 -26.94 -23.60
C GLY A 67 -39.47 -27.83 -23.72
N VAL A 68 -38.27 -27.26 -23.48
CA VAL A 68 -36.98 -27.94 -23.66
C VAL A 68 -36.77 -28.95 -22.54
N LYS A 69 -36.22 -30.13 -22.87
CA LYS A 69 -35.78 -31.08 -21.84
C LYS A 69 -34.55 -30.53 -21.13
N GLU A 70 -34.55 -30.59 -19.79
CA GLU A 70 -33.48 -30.04 -18.94
C GLU A 70 -32.07 -30.45 -19.38
N GLY A 71 -31.86 -31.70 -19.80
CA GLY A 71 -30.54 -32.18 -20.24
C GLY A 71 -29.98 -31.52 -21.51
N ILE A 72 -30.79 -30.79 -22.29
CA ILE A 72 -30.34 -30.06 -23.50
C ILE A 72 -29.89 -28.63 -23.14
N ILE A 73 -30.52 -28.02 -22.14
CA ILE A 73 -30.25 -26.66 -21.69
C ILE A 73 -28.75 -26.39 -21.44
N PRO A 74 -28.00 -27.22 -20.66
CA PRO A 74 -26.61 -26.93 -20.37
C PRO A 74 -25.72 -26.97 -21.61
N VAL A 75 -26.06 -27.76 -22.63
CA VAL A 75 -25.29 -27.85 -23.88
C VAL A 75 -25.37 -26.54 -24.66
N ILE A 76 -26.60 -26.03 -24.87
CA ILE A 76 -26.81 -24.78 -25.60
C ILE A 76 -26.30 -23.59 -24.78
N LEU A 77 -26.54 -23.59 -23.47
CA LEU A 77 -25.99 -22.59 -22.56
C LEU A 77 -24.46 -22.52 -22.63
N THR A 78 -23.78 -23.66 -22.69
CA THR A 78 -22.31 -23.69 -22.84
C THR A 78 -21.87 -22.97 -24.11
N ALA A 79 -22.54 -23.22 -25.24
CA ALA A 79 -22.22 -22.57 -26.49
C ALA A 79 -22.47 -21.05 -26.46
N VAL A 80 -23.59 -20.59 -25.87
CA VAL A 80 -23.88 -19.17 -25.67
C VAL A 80 -22.84 -18.51 -24.77
N LEU A 81 -22.46 -19.16 -23.67
CA LEU A 81 -21.41 -18.66 -22.78
C LEU A 81 -20.06 -18.60 -23.51
N LEU A 82 -19.70 -19.57 -24.33
CA LEU A 82 -18.45 -19.53 -25.10
C LEU A 82 -18.46 -18.41 -26.16
N TYR A 83 -19.62 -18.12 -26.76
CA TYR A 83 -19.80 -16.97 -27.64
C TYR A 83 -19.63 -15.64 -26.88
N HIS A 84 -20.28 -15.49 -25.72
CA HIS A 84 -20.20 -14.32 -24.84
C HIS A 84 -19.04 -14.40 -23.83
N ARG A 85 -17.86 -14.86 -24.25
CA ARG A 85 -16.73 -15.08 -23.34
C ARG A 85 -16.15 -13.80 -22.75
N GLU A 86 -16.27 -12.66 -23.43
CA GLU A 86 -15.66 -11.39 -23.03
C GLU A 86 -16.59 -10.53 -22.16
N ASP A 87 -17.89 -10.73 -22.29
CA ASP A 87 -18.93 -9.81 -21.83
C ASP A 87 -19.92 -10.45 -20.85
N VAL A 88 -20.06 -11.78 -20.80
CA VAL A 88 -20.87 -12.47 -19.77
C VAL A 88 -19.99 -13.17 -18.74
N GLY A 89 -20.11 -12.71 -17.49
CA GLY A 89 -19.47 -13.29 -16.31
C GLY A 89 -20.32 -14.38 -15.65
N ILE A 90 -19.65 -15.34 -15.04
CA ILE A 90 -20.28 -16.49 -14.37
C ILE A 90 -19.96 -16.44 -12.88
N TYR A 91 -20.94 -16.77 -12.04
CA TYR A 91 -20.85 -16.72 -10.60
C TYR A 91 -21.26 -18.07 -10.00
N GLN A 92 -20.60 -18.47 -8.91
CA GLN A 92 -20.99 -19.59 -8.07
C GLN A 92 -21.10 -19.12 -6.63
N ASP A 93 -22.27 -19.27 -6.02
CA ASP A 93 -22.58 -18.79 -4.66
C ASP A 93 -22.18 -17.30 -4.46
N GLY A 94 -22.39 -16.47 -5.49
CA GLY A 94 -22.03 -15.05 -5.50
C GLY A 94 -20.54 -14.75 -5.76
N THR A 95 -19.70 -15.76 -5.99
CA THR A 95 -18.29 -15.57 -6.31
C THR A 95 -18.06 -15.65 -7.81
N PHE A 96 -17.38 -14.64 -8.39
CA PHE A 96 -17.03 -14.61 -9.81
C PHE A 96 -16.04 -15.73 -10.19
N ILE A 97 -16.32 -16.45 -11.27
CA ILE A 97 -15.51 -17.55 -11.82
C ILE A 97 -14.77 -17.07 -13.08
N PRO A 98 -13.46 -16.76 -13.01
CA PRO A 98 -12.69 -16.30 -14.17
C PRO A 98 -12.30 -17.43 -15.13
N VAL A 99 -12.23 -18.68 -14.65
CA VAL A 99 -11.86 -19.86 -15.45
C VAL A 99 -12.93 -20.91 -15.27
N LEU A 100 -13.64 -21.20 -16.36
CA LEU A 100 -14.74 -22.16 -16.37
C LEU A 100 -14.22 -23.54 -16.81
N GLY A 101 -13.98 -24.42 -15.84
CA GLY A 101 -13.61 -25.83 -16.03
C GLY A 101 -14.80 -26.80 -16.05
N GLU A 102 -14.49 -28.07 -16.35
CA GLU A 102 -15.46 -29.18 -16.43
C GLU A 102 -16.19 -29.41 -15.10
N GLU A 103 -15.48 -29.25 -13.98
CA GLU A 103 -16.02 -29.38 -12.63
C GLU A 103 -17.14 -28.38 -12.34
N HIS A 104 -17.07 -27.18 -12.92
CA HIS A 104 -18.12 -26.18 -12.75
C HIS A 104 -19.37 -26.56 -13.55
N PHE A 105 -19.23 -27.15 -14.74
CA PHE A 105 -20.37 -27.62 -15.52
C PHE A 105 -21.05 -28.83 -14.88
N GLU A 106 -20.29 -29.79 -14.36
CA GLU A 106 -20.88 -30.93 -13.64
C GLU A 106 -21.73 -30.49 -12.44
N LEU A 107 -21.24 -29.49 -11.68
CA LEU A 107 -21.95 -28.93 -10.55
C LEU A 107 -23.11 -28.04 -10.99
N LEU A 108 -22.98 -27.25 -12.06
CA LEU A 108 -24.05 -26.42 -12.61
C LEU A 108 -25.24 -27.26 -13.04
N VAL A 109 -25.02 -28.41 -13.69
CA VAL A 109 -26.09 -29.33 -14.08
C VAL A 109 -26.81 -29.93 -12.87
N LYS A 110 -26.09 -30.21 -11.78
CA LYS A 110 -26.66 -30.76 -10.55
C LYS A 110 -27.35 -29.71 -9.67
N ASN A 111 -26.84 -28.48 -9.68
CA ASN A 111 -27.20 -27.40 -8.78
C ASN A 111 -27.26 -26.04 -9.51
N PRO A 112 -28.17 -25.85 -10.48
CA PRO A 112 -28.27 -24.62 -11.25
C PRO A 112 -28.60 -23.38 -10.40
N GLU A 113 -29.20 -23.56 -9.22
CA GLU A 113 -29.54 -22.51 -8.26
C GLU A 113 -28.30 -21.82 -7.66
N ARG A 114 -27.15 -22.50 -7.64
CA ARG A 114 -25.89 -21.95 -7.11
C ARG A 114 -25.14 -21.11 -8.13
N TYR A 115 -25.51 -21.20 -9.40
CA TYR A 115 -24.84 -20.51 -10.48
C TYR A 115 -25.67 -19.34 -10.99
N GLY A 116 -24.98 -18.27 -11.39
CA GLY A 116 -25.62 -17.13 -12.01
C GLY A 116 -24.75 -16.51 -13.11
N VAL A 117 -25.40 -15.75 -13.98
CA VAL A 117 -24.75 -15.00 -15.06
C VAL A 117 -24.99 -13.51 -14.88
N LYS A 118 -24.01 -12.69 -15.25
CA LYS A 118 -24.13 -11.23 -15.26
C LYS A 118 -23.49 -10.70 -16.54
N TYR A 119 -24.21 -9.83 -17.24
CA TYR A 119 -23.70 -9.15 -18.42
C TYR A 119 -22.98 -7.86 -18.05
N PHE A 120 -21.71 -7.78 -18.45
CA PHE A 120 -20.87 -6.61 -18.34
C PHE A 120 -21.05 -5.74 -19.58
N ALA A 121 -22.09 -4.92 -19.59
CA ALA A 121 -22.32 -3.97 -20.66
C ALA A 121 -21.19 -2.92 -20.72
N ILE A 122 -20.16 -3.16 -21.55
CA ILE A 122 -19.10 -2.20 -21.88
C ILE A 122 -19.53 -1.44 -23.14
N ALA A 123 -20.55 -0.59 -22.98
CA ALA A 123 -21.09 0.25 -24.04
C ALA A 123 -21.15 1.72 -23.60
N GLY A 124 -21.17 2.64 -24.56
CA GLY A 124 -21.23 4.08 -24.30
C GLY A 124 -20.09 4.57 -23.39
N LEU A 125 -20.43 5.32 -22.35
CA LEU A 125 -19.48 5.90 -21.40
C LEU A 125 -18.60 4.84 -20.69
N ARG A 126 -19.11 3.62 -20.46
CA ARG A 126 -18.31 2.52 -19.87
C ARG A 126 -17.18 2.08 -20.79
N ALA A 127 -17.41 2.08 -22.10
CA ALA A 127 -16.38 1.74 -23.09
C ALA A 127 -15.29 2.82 -23.14
N GLU A 128 -15.66 4.09 -23.05
CA GLU A 128 -14.69 5.19 -23.00
C GLU A 128 -13.84 5.14 -21.72
N VAL A 129 -14.47 4.93 -20.57
CA VAL A 129 -13.77 4.74 -19.29
C VAL A 129 -12.82 3.56 -19.36
N PHE A 130 -13.29 2.43 -19.88
CA PHE A 130 -12.47 1.24 -20.04
C PHE A 130 -11.24 1.54 -20.90
N LYS A 131 -11.41 2.18 -22.06
CA LYS A 131 -10.32 2.55 -22.96
C LYS A 131 -9.30 3.48 -22.31
N GLU A 132 -9.77 4.47 -21.55
CA GLU A 132 -8.89 5.41 -20.86
C GLU A 132 -8.07 4.73 -19.75
N LEU A 133 -8.67 3.78 -19.03
CA LEU A 133 -8.01 2.99 -17.98
C LEU A 133 -7.06 1.94 -18.56
N GLU A 134 -7.45 1.25 -19.63
CA GLU A 134 -6.62 0.29 -20.35
C GLU A 134 -5.32 0.96 -20.82
N ALA A 135 -5.40 2.18 -21.37
CA ALA A 135 -4.23 2.92 -21.84
C ALA A 135 -3.16 3.18 -20.76
N ILE A 136 -3.49 3.07 -19.47
CA ILE A 136 -2.58 3.30 -18.35
C ILE A 136 -2.17 2.00 -17.67
N LEU A 137 -3.15 1.10 -17.47
CA LEU A 137 -3.01 -0.08 -16.64
C LEU A 137 -2.59 -1.31 -17.42
N ARG A 138 -2.69 -1.28 -18.76
CA ARG A 138 -2.28 -2.40 -19.60
C ARG A 138 -0.80 -2.69 -19.42
N ASN A 139 -0.52 -3.80 -18.77
CA ASN A 139 0.82 -4.34 -18.66
C ASN A 139 1.07 -5.30 -19.83
N PRO A 140 1.97 -4.97 -20.78
CA PRO A 140 2.24 -5.82 -21.95
C PRO A 140 2.81 -7.20 -21.58
N ASN A 141 3.30 -7.37 -20.34
CA ASN A 141 3.85 -8.64 -19.86
C ASN A 141 2.79 -9.60 -19.29
N VAL A 142 1.55 -9.13 -19.08
CA VAL A 142 0.45 -10.00 -18.63
C VAL A 142 -0.20 -10.62 -19.86
N LYS A 143 0.27 -11.80 -20.25
CA LYS A 143 -0.43 -12.63 -21.24
C LYS A 143 -1.70 -13.16 -20.57
N THR A 144 -2.86 -12.72 -21.02
CA THR A 144 -4.13 -13.37 -20.69
C THR A 144 -4.07 -14.80 -21.20
N LYS A 145 -4.33 -15.76 -20.30
CA LYS A 145 -4.44 -17.17 -20.69
C LYS A 145 -5.69 -17.30 -21.56
N GLU A 146 -5.61 -18.08 -22.64
CA GLU A 146 -6.72 -18.26 -23.61
C GLU A 146 -8.04 -18.73 -22.96
N ASN A 147 -7.98 -19.40 -21.82
CA ASN A 147 -9.15 -19.96 -21.11
C ASN A 147 -9.76 -19.02 -20.05
N VAL A 148 -9.34 -17.76 -19.98
CA VAL A 148 -9.87 -16.80 -18.99
C VAL A 148 -11.05 -16.04 -19.59
N ARG A 149 -12.20 -16.08 -18.92
CA ARG A 149 -13.39 -15.31 -19.27
C ARG A 149 -13.24 -13.85 -18.85
N ASN A 150 -13.89 -12.96 -19.59
CA ASN A 150 -13.85 -11.51 -19.41
C ASN A 150 -12.41 -10.99 -19.34
N ALA A 151 -11.55 -11.58 -20.18
CA ALA A 151 -10.12 -11.30 -20.23
C ALA A 151 -9.86 -9.81 -20.36
N THR A 152 -10.62 -9.14 -21.23
CA THR A 152 -10.58 -7.68 -21.43
C THR A 152 -10.78 -6.93 -20.11
N LEU A 153 -11.86 -7.19 -19.38
CA LEU A 153 -12.12 -6.57 -18.07
C LEU A 153 -11.00 -6.85 -17.06
N LEU A 154 -10.56 -8.11 -16.97
CA LEU A 154 -9.53 -8.54 -16.04
C LEU A 154 -8.16 -7.95 -16.35
N THR A 155 -7.87 -7.56 -17.61
CA THR A 155 -6.60 -6.89 -17.96
C THR A 155 -6.45 -5.53 -17.29
N VAL A 156 -7.55 -4.84 -17.01
CA VAL A 156 -7.56 -3.52 -16.35
C VAL A 156 -7.60 -3.66 -14.84
N VAL A 157 -8.35 -4.63 -14.32
CA VAL A 157 -8.57 -4.82 -12.88
C VAL A 157 -7.39 -5.53 -12.19
N THR A 158 -6.79 -6.53 -12.83
CA THR A 158 -5.71 -7.33 -12.23
C THR A 158 -4.49 -6.49 -11.82
N PRO A 159 -4.00 -5.53 -12.64
CA PRO A 159 -2.91 -4.64 -12.25
C PRO A 159 -3.21 -3.81 -11.00
N LEU A 160 -4.47 -3.40 -10.78
CA LEU A 160 -4.87 -2.64 -9.60
C LEU A 160 -4.77 -3.47 -8.32
N TYR A 161 -5.21 -4.73 -8.36
CA TYR A 161 -5.04 -5.65 -7.23
C TYR A 161 -3.56 -6.00 -6.99
N GLN A 162 -2.78 -6.17 -8.05
CA GLN A 162 -1.33 -6.41 -7.94
C GLN A 162 -0.60 -5.21 -7.34
N PHE A 163 -0.97 -3.99 -7.74
CA PHE A 163 -0.45 -2.74 -7.18
C PHE A 163 -0.63 -2.73 -5.66
N VAL A 164 -1.85 -2.96 -5.15
CA VAL A 164 -2.10 -2.97 -3.70
C VAL A 164 -1.32 -4.07 -2.97
N LYS A 165 -1.17 -5.26 -3.58
CA LYS A 165 -0.38 -6.36 -3.00
C LYS A 165 1.12 -6.03 -2.87
N GLN A 166 1.65 -5.14 -3.70
CA GLN A 166 3.06 -4.72 -3.68
C GLN A 166 3.34 -3.55 -2.73
N LEU A 167 2.30 -2.91 -2.18
CA LEU A 167 2.48 -1.76 -1.30
C LEU A 167 3.09 -2.16 0.05
N PRO A 168 4.01 -1.34 0.60
CA PRO A 168 4.49 -1.50 1.98
C PRO A 168 3.34 -1.41 2.99
N ARG A 169 3.48 -2.09 4.14
CA ARG A 169 2.44 -2.10 5.19
C ARG A 169 2.13 -0.70 5.74
N TYR A 170 3.12 0.20 5.77
CA TYR A 170 2.95 1.60 6.16
C TYR A 170 1.93 2.30 5.26
N THR A 171 2.10 2.20 3.94
CA THR A 171 1.19 2.80 2.96
C THR A 171 -0.24 2.29 3.12
N ILE A 172 -0.39 1.02 3.50
CA ILE A 172 -1.68 0.38 3.74
C ILE A 172 -2.39 0.93 5.00
N GLN A 173 -1.62 1.35 6.01
CA GLN A 173 -2.14 1.68 7.34
C GLN A 173 -2.19 3.19 7.63
N THR A 174 -1.44 4.00 6.90
CA THR A 174 -1.34 5.44 7.14
C THR A 174 -2.63 6.17 6.81
N LYS A 175 -2.96 7.17 7.65
CA LYS A 175 -4.07 8.12 7.42
C LYS A 175 -3.58 9.49 6.94
N ARG A 176 -2.29 9.62 6.65
CA ARG A 176 -1.66 10.86 6.16
C ARG A 176 -1.90 11.11 4.66
N LEU A 177 -2.46 10.12 3.96
CA LEU A 177 -2.89 10.23 2.58
C LEU A 177 -4.14 11.11 2.43
N SER A 178 -4.36 11.63 1.23
CA SER A 178 -5.57 12.37 0.88
C SER A 178 -6.82 11.51 1.10
N LYS A 179 -7.97 12.16 1.38
CA LYS A 179 -9.24 11.47 1.59
C LYS A 179 -9.64 10.60 0.40
N GLU A 180 -9.31 11.02 -0.82
CA GLU A 180 -9.55 10.27 -2.05
C GLU A 180 -8.62 9.04 -2.11
N ALA A 181 -7.33 9.19 -1.80
CA ALA A 181 -6.37 8.07 -1.74
C ALA A 181 -6.75 7.00 -0.72
N VAL A 182 -7.18 7.39 0.48
CA VAL A 182 -7.65 6.43 1.49
C VAL A 182 -8.90 5.67 1.00
N LYS A 183 -9.84 6.35 0.34
CA LYS A 183 -11.03 5.70 -0.23
C LYS A 183 -10.67 4.72 -1.34
N VAL A 184 -9.82 5.11 -2.29
CA VAL A 184 -9.36 4.26 -3.40
C VAL A 184 -8.63 3.04 -2.85
N LEU A 185 -7.72 3.22 -1.90
CA LEU A 185 -7.00 2.12 -1.25
C LEU A 185 -7.94 1.15 -0.53
N THR A 186 -8.93 1.68 0.22
CA THR A 186 -9.93 0.86 0.91
C THR A 186 -10.80 0.07 -0.07
N CYS A 187 -11.18 0.70 -1.18
CA CYS A 187 -11.94 0.07 -2.27
C CYS A 187 -11.15 -1.09 -2.89
N LEU A 188 -9.87 -0.88 -3.22
CA LEU A 188 -9.01 -1.91 -3.81
C LEU A 188 -8.63 -3.04 -2.84
N GLN A 189 -8.70 -2.81 -1.53
CA GLN A 189 -8.49 -3.84 -0.50
C GLN A 189 -9.72 -4.73 -0.29
N LYS A 190 -10.92 -4.22 -0.58
CA LYS A 190 -12.15 -4.99 -0.50
C LYS A 190 -12.25 -5.93 -1.71
N THR A 191 -12.74 -7.13 -1.48
CA THR A 191 -13.12 -8.04 -2.55
C THR A 191 -14.45 -7.55 -3.13
N VAL A 192 -14.37 -6.78 -4.20
CA VAL A 192 -15.50 -6.27 -4.98
C VAL A 192 -15.46 -6.91 -6.36
N GLU A 193 -16.62 -7.11 -6.99
CA GLU A 193 -16.71 -7.60 -8.37
C GLU A 193 -15.93 -6.68 -9.34
N PRO A 194 -15.27 -7.22 -10.38
CA PRO A 194 -14.42 -6.42 -11.27
C PRO A 194 -15.13 -5.24 -11.95
N ASP A 195 -16.39 -5.42 -12.36
CA ASP A 195 -17.19 -4.37 -13.01
C ASP A 195 -17.67 -3.31 -12.01
N GLU A 196 -18.12 -3.74 -10.83
CA GLU A 196 -18.52 -2.82 -9.77
C GLU A 196 -17.34 -1.98 -9.28
N LEU A 197 -16.15 -2.58 -9.21
CA LEU A 197 -14.92 -1.87 -8.89
C LEU A 197 -14.68 -0.72 -9.88
N LEU A 198 -14.68 -1.02 -11.19
CA LEU A 198 -14.35 -0.03 -12.22
C LEU A 198 -15.42 1.05 -12.40
N PHE A 199 -16.70 0.67 -12.39
CA PHE A 199 -17.78 1.56 -12.81
C PHE A 199 -18.58 2.17 -11.65
N LYS A 200 -18.51 1.61 -10.44
CA LYS A 200 -19.19 2.16 -9.27
C LYS A 200 -18.21 2.65 -8.21
N GLU A 201 -17.39 1.76 -7.67
CA GLU A 201 -16.60 2.05 -6.47
C GLU A 201 -15.43 3.00 -6.73
N LEU A 202 -14.66 2.82 -7.81
CA LEU A 202 -13.55 3.72 -8.15
C LEU A 202 -14.02 5.16 -8.46
N PRO A 203 -15.06 5.38 -9.30
CA PRO A 203 -15.62 6.72 -9.49
C PRO A 203 -16.05 7.37 -8.18
N LEU A 204 -16.79 6.64 -7.33
CA LEU A 204 -17.24 7.15 -6.03
C LEU A 204 -16.05 7.47 -5.09
N ALA A 205 -15.00 6.65 -5.12
CA ALA A 205 -13.78 6.90 -4.34
C ALA A 205 -13.04 8.16 -4.80
N CYS A 206 -13.04 8.45 -6.11
CA CYS A 206 -12.52 9.68 -6.72
C CYS A 206 -13.50 10.87 -6.68
N SER A 207 -14.57 10.78 -5.89
CA SER A 207 -15.61 11.83 -5.75
C SER A 207 -16.33 12.16 -7.07
N LEU A 208 -16.54 11.16 -7.92
CA LEU A 208 -17.28 11.22 -9.19
C LEU A 208 -18.55 10.35 -9.11
N PRO A 209 -19.59 10.63 -9.91
CA PRO A 209 -20.79 9.78 -9.96
C PRO A 209 -20.46 8.39 -10.51
N SER A 210 -21.24 7.39 -10.10
CA SER A 210 -21.14 6.04 -10.66
C SER A 210 -21.52 6.03 -12.15
N ILE A 211 -20.82 5.22 -12.93
CA ILE A 211 -20.98 5.13 -14.38
C ILE A 211 -22.04 4.05 -14.69
N GLY A 212 -23.23 4.52 -15.07
CA GLY A 212 -24.32 3.67 -15.55
C GLY A 212 -24.11 3.16 -16.97
N THR A 213 -25.09 2.41 -17.48
CA THR A 213 -25.17 1.92 -18.86
C THR A 213 -25.94 2.86 -19.80
N GLY A 214 -26.47 3.98 -19.30
CA GLY A 214 -27.21 4.95 -20.10
C GLY A 214 -26.33 5.75 -21.06
N GLU A 215 -26.95 6.40 -22.05
CA GLU A 215 -26.29 7.41 -22.87
C GLU A 215 -25.77 8.54 -21.97
N GLY A 216 -24.46 8.67 -21.88
CA GLY A 216 -23.81 9.62 -21.00
C GLY A 216 -22.70 10.34 -21.73
N ASP A 217 -22.81 11.68 -21.73
CA ASP A 217 -21.78 12.71 -21.53
C ASP A 217 -20.51 12.65 -22.39
N ASP A 218 -19.95 13.81 -22.78
CA ASP A 218 -18.93 14.01 -23.84
C ASP A 218 -17.52 13.38 -23.58
N GLY A 219 -17.44 12.24 -22.88
CA GLY A 219 -16.19 11.59 -22.46
C GLY A 219 -15.37 12.38 -21.44
N ILE A 220 -15.92 13.50 -20.95
CA ILE A 220 -15.29 14.38 -19.97
C ILE A 220 -15.13 13.63 -18.64
N THR A 221 -16.19 12.95 -18.21
CA THR A 221 -16.20 12.16 -16.96
C THR A 221 -15.14 11.04 -16.98
N ALA A 222 -14.97 10.35 -18.11
CA ALA A 222 -13.95 9.31 -18.29
C ALA A 222 -12.52 9.85 -18.12
N LYS A 223 -12.23 10.99 -18.77
CA LYS A 223 -10.91 11.66 -18.69
C LYS A 223 -10.62 12.21 -17.29
N GLN A 224 -11.64 12.73 -16.62
CA GLN A 224 -11.52 13.20 -15.23
C GLN A 224 -11.21 12.04 -14.28
N LEU A 225 -11.93 10.92 -14.39
CA LEU A 225 -11.67 9.71 -13.61
C LEU A 225 -10.24 9.24 -13.81
N LYS A 226 -9.79 9.12 -15.07
CA LYS A 226 -8.41 8.79 -15.41
C LYS A 226 -7.40 9.70 -14.71
N THR A 227 -7.58 11.01 -14.83
CA THR A 227 -6.63 12.00 -14.30
C THR A 227 -6.54 11.91 -12.78
N LYS A 228 -7.70 11.86 -12.11
CA LYS A 228 -7.78 11.70 -10.65
C LYS A 228 -7.16 10.39 -10.20
N LEU A 229 -7.54 9.27 -10.83
CA LEU A 229 -7.02 7.95 -10.45
C LEU A 229 -5.49 7.87 -10.60
N ILE A 230 -4.91 8.41 -11.68
CA ILE A 230 -3.44 8.47 -11.83
C ILE A 230 -2.82 9.27 -10.69
N GLN A 231 -3.38 10.45 -10.38
CA GLN A 231 -2.86 11.30 -9.32
C GLN A 231 -2.90 10.59 -7.96
N THR A 232 -4.02 9.93 -7.67
CA THR A 232 -4.23 9.17 -6.44
C THR A 232 -3.31 7.95 -6.34
N LEU A 233 -3.17 7.16 -7.41
CA LEU A 233 -2.25 6.00 -7.43
C LEU A 233 -0.79 6.43 -7.26
N ARG A 234 -0.38 7.55 -7.87
CA ARG A 234 0.96 8.13 -7.69
C ARG A 234 1.19 8.59 -6.25
N GLU A 235 0.19 9.20 -5.63
CA GLU A 235 0.24 9.62 -4.23
C GLU A 235 0.45 8.39 -3.31
N ILE A 236 -0.35 7.34 -3.52
CA ILE A 236 -0.24 6.08 -2.76
C ILE A 236 1.16 5.46 -2.96
N ASN A 237 1.64 5.38 -4.20
CA ASN A 237 2.95 4.79 -4.50
C ASN A 237 4.11 5.56 -3.83
N ARG A 238 4.03 6.89 -3.79
CA ARG A 238 5.06 7.75 -3.18
C ARG A 238 4.97 7.89 -1.67
N ALA A 239 3.92 7.35 -1.03
CA ALA A 239 3.68 7.54 0.39
C ALA A 239 4.86 7.08 1.26
N TYR A 240 5.45 5.92 0.93
CA TYR A 240 6.60 5.37 1.64
C TYR A 240 7.89 6.14 1.35
N GLU A 241 8.14 6.51 0.10
CA GLU A 241 9.30 7.35 -0.27
C GLU A 241 9.26 8.71 0.44
N ASN A 242 8.07 9.32 0.53
CA ASN A 242 7.85 10.58 1.24
C ASN A 242 8.11 10.44 2.74
N LEU A 243 7.71 9.32 3.36
CA LEU A 243 8.03 9.04 4.77
C LEU A 243 9.55 8.98 4.99
N LEU A 244 10.28 8.27 4.12
CA LEU A 244 11.74 8.17 4.21
C LEU A 244 12.40 9.54 4.01
N SER A 245 11.94 10.32 3.02
CA SER A 245 12.43 11.68 2.80
C SER A 245 12.18 12.61 4.00
N GLU A 246 11.03 12.49 4.67
CA GLU A 246 10.74 13.22 5.91
C GLU A 246 11.69 12.78 7.03
N CYS A 247 11.93 11.48 7.18
CA CYS A 247 12.88 10.95 8.17
C CYS A 247 14.31 11.45 7.91
N GLN A 248 14.73 11.55 6.65
CA GLN A 248 16.03 12.09 6.27
C GLN A 248 16.16 13.58 6.63
N SER A 249 15.14 14.38 6.34
CA SER A 249 15.13 15.81 6.68
C SER A 249 15.16 16.03 8.21
N LEU A 250 14.43 15.20 8.95
CA LEU A 250 14.45 15.19 10.41
C LEU A 250 15.83 14.78 10.95
N LEU A 251 16.48 13.77 10.38
CA LEU A 251 17.85 13.41 10.74
C LEU A 251 18.81 14.57 10.47
N TYR A 252 18.70 15.20 9.31
CA TYR A 252 19.53 16.34 8.93
C TYR A 252 19.42 17.49 9.94
N SER A 253 18.20 17.90 10.26
CA SER A 253 17.93 18.95 11.24
C SER A 253 18.40 18.58 12.65
N ALA A 254 18.17 17.35 13.11
CA ALA A 254 18.52 16.91 14.46
C ALA A 254 20.03 16.84 14.68
N PHE A 255 20.80 16.41 13.68
CA PHE A 255 22.26 16.33 13.77
C PHE A 255 22.98 17.63 13.38
N GLY A 256 22.24 18.64 12.89
CA GLY A 256 22.75 19.99 12.68
C GLY A 256 23.93 20.05 11.71
N VAL A 257 23.88 19.26 10.64
CA VAL A 257 24.96 19.18 9.66
C VAL A 257 25.15 20.56 9.02
N ARG A 258 26.35 21.13 9.14
CA ARG A 258 26.71 22.44 8.53
C ARG A 258 26.90 22.39 7.01
N SER A 259 26.66 21.22 6.42
CA SER A 259 26.84 20.91 4.99
C SER A 259 25.48 20.68 4.34
N GLU A 260 25.42 20.64 3.01
CA GLU A 260 24.19 20.31 2.26
C GLU A 260 23.58 18.96 2.68
N GLU A 261 22.25 18.82 2.61
CA GLU A 261 21.48 17.63 3.03
C GLU A 261 21.95 16.33 2.34
N THR A 262 22.50 16.44 1.13
CA THR A 262 23.06 15.32 0.35
C THR A 262 24.34 14.73 0.96
N LYS A 263 25.02 15.46 1.85
CA LYS A 263 26.27 15.03 2.51
C LYS A 263 26.06 14.53 3.94
N ILE A 264 24.81 14.35 4.36
CA ILE A 264 24.49 13.88 5.71
C ILE A 264 25.16 12.53 6.00
N ARG A 265 25.21 11.63 5.01
CA ARG A 265 25.79 10.30 5.18
C ARG A 265 27.29 10.40 5.47
N GLU A 266 28.02 11.20 4.69
CA GLU A 266 29.46 11.41 4.89
C GLU A 266 29.74 12.11 6.22
N ASP A 267 28.99 13.16 6.56
CA ASP A 267 29.17 13.91 7.82
C ASP A 267 28.91 13.01 9.04
N LEU A 268 27.75 12.33 9.04
CA LEU A 268 27.36 11.42 10.11
C LEU A 268 28.36 10.26 10.22
N ARG A 269 28.89 9.74 9.11
CA ARG A 269 29.92 8.70 9.10
C ARG A 269 31.21 9.17 9.78
N VAL A 270 31.71 10.36 9.45
CA VAL A 270 32.95 10.89 10.06
C VAL A 270 32.76 11.08 11.57
N ARG A 271 31.64 11.68 11.98
CA ARG A 271 31.31 11.91 13.38
C ARG A 271 31.07 10.61 14.14
N ALA A 272 30.34 9.65 13.55
CA ALA A 272 30.07 8.36 14.14
C ALA A 272 31.32 7.49 14.26
N ASN A 273 32.23 7.52 13.29
CA ASN A 273 33.51 6.79 13.36
C ASN A 273 34.34 7.24 14.55
N TYR A 274 34.29 8.53 14.91
CA TYR A 274 34.97 9.04 16.09
C TYR A 274 34.42 8.48 17.42
N LEU A 275 33.14 8.10 17.43
CA LEU A 275 32.41 7.64 18.61
C LEU A 275 32.25 6.12 18.67
N ARG A 276 32.44 5.40 17.56
CA ARG A 276 32.12 3.97 17.40
C ARG A 276 32.61 3.09 18.55
N ASP A 277 33.87 3.22 18.92
CA ASP A 277 34.53 2.37 19.93
C ASP A 277 34.40 2.91 21.36
N LYS A 278 33.64 4.01 21.53
CA LYS A 278 33.50 4.76 22.79
C LYS A 278 32.05 4.81 23.30
N CYS A 279 31.10 4.24 22.56
CA CYS A 279 29.69 4.16 22.94
C CYS A 279 29.43 2.97 23.88
N VAL A 280 29.03 3.25 25.12
CA VAL A 280 28.59 2.22 26.08
C VAL A 280 27.09 1.91 25.90
N GLU A 281 26.27 2.92 25.61
CA GLU A 281 24.84 2.75 25.40
C GLU A 281 24.56 1.93 24.13
N SER A 282 23.70 0.91 24.25
CA SER A 282 23.43 -0.07 23.20
C SER A 282 22.86 0.58 21.94
N ILE A 283 21.86 1.45 22.06
CA ILE A 283 21.21 2.13 20.92
C ILE A 283 22.21 3.03 20.20
N LEU A 284 22.96 3.84 20.94
CA LEU A 284 23.96 4.75 20.37
C LEU A 284 25.07 3.98 19.66
N ARG A 285 25.51 2.85 20.21
CA ARG A 285 26.50 1.96 19.57
C ARG A 285 25.96 1.34 18.28
N ARG A 286 24.72 0.84 18.26
CA ARG A 286 24.10 0.32 17.04
C ARG A 286 23.96 1.43 15.98
N PHE A 287 23.54 2.61 16.40
CA PHE A 287 23.38 3.77 15.52
C PHE A 287 24.73 4.20 14.92
N THR A 288 25.79 4.33 15.72
CA THR A 288 27.12 4.69 15.20
C THR A 288 27.68 3.62 14.26
N GLN A 289 27.49 2.34 14.58
CA GLN A 289 27.87 1.24 13.68
C GLN A 289 27.15 1.30 12.34
N ALA A 290 25.82 1.50 12.35
CA ALA A 290 25.03 1.61 11.13
C ALA A 290 25.35 2.90 10.33
N ALA A 291 25.61 4.01 11.01
CA ALA A 291 26.04 5.27 10.40
C ALA A 291 27.37 5.12 9.63
N CYS A 292 28.26 4.26 10.12
CA CYS A 292 29.56 3.98 9.49
C CYS A 292 29.52 2.92 8.38
N ASP A 293 28.36 2.32 8.09
CA ASP A 293 28.24 1.25 7.10
C ASP A 293 28.32 1.80 5.66
N GLU A 294 29.35 1.38 4.93
CA GLU A 294 29.61 1.76 3.54
C GLU A 294 29.08 0.73 2.53
N SER A 295 28.68 -0.45 2.99
CA SER A 295 28.27 -1.55 2.10
C SER A 295 26.87 -1.38 1.50
N LYS A 296 26.06 -0.50 2.11
CA LYS A 296 24.64 -0.30 1.78
C LYS A 296 24.41 0.87 0.82
N THR A 297 23.33 0.80 0.05
CA THR A 297 22.81 1.95 -0.70
C THR A 297 22.26 3.02 0.25
N ASP A 298 22.09 4.26 -0.20
CA ASP A 298 21.60 5.36 0.65
C ASP A 298 20.23 5.07 1.25
N SER A 299 19.32 4.46 0.47
CA SER A 299 17.99 4.05 0.95
C SER A 299 18.09 2.98 2.04
N GLN A 300 18.90 1.93 1.82
CA GLN A 300 19.10 0.86 2.82
C GLN A 300 19.80 1.38 4.09
N TRP A 301 20.71 2.33 3.94
CA TRP A 301 21.37 2.99 5.07
C TRP A 301 20.36 3.80 5.90
N LEU A 302 19.52 4.60 5.25
CA LEU A 302 18.49 5.39 5.91
C LEU A 302 17.48 4.50 6.65
N GLU A 303 16.99 3.44 5.98
CA GLU A 303 16.08 2.47 6.59
C GLU A 303 16.70 1.80 7.83
N ALA A 304 18.00 1.47 7.79
CA ALA A 304 18.70 0.89 8.92
C ALA A 304 18.78 1.86 10.11
N LEU A 305 19.08 3.15 9.86
CA LEU A 305 19.12 4.16 10.92
C LEU A 305 17.75 4.37 11.55
N VAL A 306 16.73 4.54 10.71
CA VAL A 306 15.34 4.75 11.13
C VAL A 306 14.83 3.55 11.92
N MET A 307 15.15 2.33 11.48
CA MET A 307 14.84 1.10 12.20
C MET A 307 15.50 1.04 13.57
N ILE A 308 16.77 1.46 13.71
CA ILE A 308 17.48 1.45 15.01
C ILE A 308 16.88 2.45 15.99
N ILE A 309 16.43 3.61 15.50
CA ILE A 309 15.84 4.67 16.32
C ILE A 309 14.50 4.21 16.90
N VAL A 310 13.60 3.68 16.08
CA VAL A 310 12.27 3.25 16.56
C VAL A 310 12.27 1.83 17.13
N ASP A 311 13.26 1.01 16.78
CA ASP A 311 13.35 -0.43 17.00
C ASP A 311 12.30 -1.23 16.19
N LYS A 312 11.97 -0.73 14.98
CA LYS A 312 10.95 -1.28 14.09
C LYS A 312 11.19 -0.86 12.63
N PRO A 313 11.07 -1.75 11.63
CA PRO A 313 11.28 -1.38 10.23
C PRO A 313 10.22 -0.40 9.73
N ALA A 314 10.66 0.63 8.99
CA ALA A 314 9.83 1.73 8.50
C ALA A 314 8.63 1.25 7.66
N GLU A 315 8.81 0.18 6.87
CA GLU A 315 7.73 -0.44 6.10
C GLU A 315 6.53 -0.88 6.94
N SER A 316 6.70 -1.11 8.23
CA SER A 316 5.65 -1.62 9.14
C SER A 316 5.09 -0.57 10.09
N TRP A 317 5.48 0.69 9.92
CA TRP A 317 5.08 1.78 10.78
C TRP A 317 3.59 2.12 10.66
N LYS A 318 3.08 2.70 11.74
CA LYS A 318 1.82 3.44 11.79
C LYS A 318 2.11 4.92 11.98
N ASP A 319 1.09 5.75 11.88
CA ASP A 319 1.23 7.20 12.08
C ASP A 319 1.75 7.53 13.49
N GLU A 320 1.42 6.72 14.51
CA GLU A 320 1.97 6.89 15.86
C GLU A 320 3.47 6.62 15.94
N ASP A 321 3.98 5.70 15.12
CA ASP A 321 5.41 5.37 15.06
C ASP A 321 6.21 6.54 14.45
N VAL A 322 5.61 7.31 13.53
CA VAL A 322 6.22 8.53 12.96
C VAL A 322 6.40 9.59 14.05
N SER A 323 5.40 9.79 14.91
CA SER A 323 5.53 10.70 16.05
C SER A 323 6.57 10.21 17.06
N LEU A 324 6.61 8.90 17.32
CA LEU A 324 7.60 8.28 18.21
C LEU A 324 9.03 8.47 17.67
N PHE A 325 9.22 8.37 16.35
CA PHE A 325 10.51 8.60 15.71
C PHE A 325 11.06 9.99 16.02
N GLN A 326 10.25 11.05 15.91
CA GLN A 326 10.69 12.42 16.17
C GLN A 326 11.22 12.59 17.60
N VAL A 327 10.50 12.05 18.59
CA VAL A 327 10.89 12.11 20.00
C VAL A 327 12.19 11.34 20.25
N LYS A 328 12.26 10.08 19.79
CA LYS A 328 13.45 9.24 19.96
C LYS A 328 14.67 9.79 19.22
N LEU A 329 14.48 10.39 18.05
CA LEU A 329 15.54 11.03 17.29
C LEU A 329 16.11 12.23 18.05
N ALA A 330 15.27 13.10 18.61
CA ALA A 330 15.74 14.25 19.39
C ALA A 330 16.51 13.82 20.66
N GLU A 331 16.09 12.75 21.32
CA GLU A 331 16.86 12.15 22.43
C GLU A 331 18.21 11.60 21.97
N LEU A 332 18.23 10.85 20.87
CA LEU A 332 19.45 10.25 20.34
C LEU A 332 20.45 11.31 19.88
N ALA A 333 19.98 12.34 19.17
CA ALA A 333 20.82 13.45 18.71
C ALA A 333 21.45 14.21 19.88
N ARG A 334 20.70 14.48 20.96
CA ARG A 334 21.24 15.08 22.18
C ARG A 334 22.33 14.22 22.82
N LYS A 335 22.08 12.91 22.96
CA LYS A 335 23.07 11.96 23.50
C LYS A 335 24.33 11.91 22.64
N PHE A 336 24.17 11.88 21.32
CA PHE A 336 25.28 11.90 20.37
C PHE A 336 26.12 13.18 20.50
N ALA A 337 25.49 14.36 20.49
CA ALA A 337 26.18 15.64 20.61
C ALA A 337 26.89 15.80 21.96
N ASN A 338 26.28 15.31 23.05
CA ASN A 338 26.91 15.31 24.36
C ASN A 338 28.17 14.44 24.39
N LEU A 339 28.11 13.23 23.83
CA LEU A 339 29.26 12.34 23.74
C LEU A 339 30.35 12.92 22.83
N GLU A 340 29.96 13.50 21.70
CA GLU A 340 30.88 14.17 20.76
C GLU A 340 31.68 15.28 21.44
N ALA A 341 31.00 16.17 22.18
CA ALA A 341 31.66 17.25 22.92
C ALA A 341 32.64 16.73 23.97
N ILE A 342 32.22 15.75 24.79
CA ILE A 342 33.09 15.13 25.80
C ILE A 342 34.35 14.57 25.13
N GLN A 343 34.21 13.91 23.98
CA GLN A 343 35.33 13.27 23.30
C GLN A 343 36.24 14.26 22.56
N GLN A 344 35.72 15.34 21.95
CA GLN A 344 36.56 16.36 21.33
C GLN A 344 37.48 17.01 22.35
N GLU A 345 36.93 17.30 23.52
CA GLU A 345 37.63 17.94 24.62
C GLU A 345 38.66 17.01 25.28
N VAL A 346 38.36 15.70 25.45
CA VAL A 346 39.31 14.73 26.05
C VAL A 346 40.57 14.60 25.20
N LYS A 347 40.43 14.76 23.88
CA LYS A 347 41.56 14.74 22.94
C LYS A 347 42.51 15.92 23.14
N VAL A 348 42.01 17.07 23.62
CA VAL A 348 42.82 18.27 23.91
C VAL A 348 43.61 18.10 25.21
N ASN A 349 43.03 17.45 26.23
CA ASN A 349 43.64 17.25 27.55
C ASN A 349 44.08 15.79 27.78
N ASN A 350 45.22 15.42 27.20
CA ASN A 350 45.71 14.04 27.09
C ASN A 350 46.41 13.47 28.36
N LYS A 351 45.88 13.67 29.59
CA LYS A 351 46.51 13.12 30.82
C LYS A 351 45.50 12.84 31.94
N GLY A 352 45.14 11.57 32.18
CA GLY A 352 44.63 11.07 33.48
C GLY A 352 43.44 11.78 34.14
N LEU A 353 42.69 12.59 33.38
CA LEU A 353 41.57 13.41 33.84
C LEU A 353 40.26 12.75 33.43
N SER A 354 39.32 12.63 34.37
CA SER A 354 37.94 12.28 34.12
C SER A 354 37.17 13.53 33.70
N ALA A 355 36.50 13.49 32.55
CA ALA A 355 35.76 14.62 32.02
C ALA A 355 34.25 14.45 32.29
N ARG A 356 33.64 15.39 33.00
CA ARG A 356 32.18 15.43 33.25
C ARG A 356 31.57 16.69 32.64
N ARG A 357 30.47 16.55 31.88
CA ARG A 357 29.71 17.67 31.33
C ARG A 357 28.51 17.95 32.23
N ILE A 358 28.35 19.19 32.67
CA ILE A 358 27.14 19.67 33.35
C ILE A 358 26.37 20.55 32.37
N THR A 359 25.11 20.18 32.15
CA THR A 359 24.15 20.99 31.39
C THR A 359 23.06 21.46 32.34
N VAL A 360 22.88 22.77 32.42
CA VAL A 360 21.81 23.40 33.21
C VAL A 360 20.91 24.17 32.27
N THR A 361 19.67 23.68 32.14
CA THR A 361 18.61 24.32 31.37
C THR A 361 17.78 25.19 32.32
N ARG A 362 17.73 26.49 32.07
CA ARG A 362 16.96 27.46 32.86
C ARG A 362 15.50 27.50 32.42
N SER A 363 14.66 28.12 33.25
CA SER A 363 13.22 28.28 32.96
C SER A 363 12.93 29.16 31.74
N ASP A 364 13.89 29.97 31.30
CA ASP A 364 13.84 30.77 30.07
C ASP A 364 14.20 29.96 28.80
N GLY A 365 14.61 28.70 28.96
CA GLY A 365 15.03 27.82 27.87
C GLY A 365 16.50 27.93 27.50
N GLU A 366 17.30 28.79 28.15
CA GLU A 366 18.74 28.85 27.91
C GLU A 366 19.45 27.64 28.54
N GLU A 367 20.27 26.96 27.74
CA GLU A 367 21.14 25.87 28.19
C GLU A 367 22.57 26.36 28.40
N THR A 368 23.02 26.36 29.66
CA THR A 368 24.42 26.57 29.99
C THR A 368 25.13 25.21 30.05
N ASN A 369 26.20 25.09 29.28
CA ASN A 369 26.99 23.87 29.16
C ASN A 369 28.40 24.14 29.68
N HIS A 370 28.81 23.43 30.73
CA HIS A 370 30.15 23.54 31.29
C HIS A 370 30.83 22.17 31.38
N MET A 371 32.06 22.11 30.89
CA MET A 371 32.91 20.93 31.01
C MET A 371 33.80 21.03 32.25
N ILE A 372 33.80 19.98 33.06
CA ILE A 372 34.61 19.86 34.27
C ILE A 372 35.64 18.75 34.07
N TRP A 373 36.90 19.12 34.26
CA TRP A 373 38.05 18.22 34.26
C TRP A 373 38.39 17.87 35.70
N ILE A 374 38.25 16.61 36.05
CA ILE A 374 38.51 16.11 37.40
C ILE A 374 39.73 15.20 37.32
N ASP A 375 40.82 15.56 37.97
CA ASP A 375 41.93 14.63 38.21
C ASP A 375 41.67 13.84 39.51
N ASN A 376 42.25 12.65 39.63
CA ASN A 376 42.03 11.77 40.77
C ASN A 376 42.45 12.40 42.12
N GLN A 377 43.33 13.40 42.14
CA GLN A 377 43.76 14.08 43.36
C GLN A 377 42.71 15.12 43.81
N ARG A 378 42.25 15.95 42.88
CA ARG A 378 41.19 16.94 43.07
C ARG A 378 39.83 16.31 43.31
N GLU A 379 39.56 15.11 42.78
CA GLU A 379 38.32 14.38 43.09
C GLU A 379 38.26 14.06 44.58
N SER A 380 39.33 13.52 45.16
CA SER A 380 39.37 13.17 46.59
C SER A 380 39.33 14.40 47.52
N GLU A 381 39.93 15.52 47.11
CA GLU A 381 39.83 16.78 47.85
C GLU A 381 38.42 17.39 47.76
N ALA A 382 37.83 17.36 46.57
CA ALA A 382 36.46 17.84 46.36
C ALA A 382 35.45 16.99 47.13
N ASP A 383 35.58 15.66 47.14
CA ASP A 383 34.69 14.76 47.86
C ASP A 383 34.66 15.06 49.37
N LYS A 384 35.80 15.37 49.99
CA LYS A 384 35.85 15.77 51.41
C LYS A 384 35.06 17.06 51.66
N ILE A 385 35.21 18.05 50.80
CA ILE A 385 34.49 19.33 50.91
C ILE A 385 33.00 19.12 50.65
N VAL A 386 32.65 18.26 49.68
CA VAL A 386 31.26 17.89 49.39
C VAL A 386 30.63 17.20 50.60
N GLU A 387 31.32 16.26 51.26
CA GLU A 387 30.83 15.64 52.49
C GLU A 387 30.59 16.67 53.61
N GLU A 388 31.49 17.64 53.80
CA GLU A 388 31.30 18.72 54.78
C GLU A 388 30.10 19.62 54.44
N ILE A 389 29.90 19.95 53.16
CA ILE A 389 28.74 20.73 52.71
C ILE A 389 27.47 19.94 52.94
N VAL A 390 27.44 18.67 52.52
CA VAL A 390 26.27 17.78 52.68
C VAL A 390 25.92 17.58 54.16
N ALA A 391 26.92 17.50 55.05
CA ALA A 391 26.70 17.42 56.50
C ALA A 391 26.05 18.68 57.10
N LYS A 392 26.27 19.85 56.50
CA LYS A 392 25.64 21.12 56.91
C LYS A 392 24.25 21.32 56.31
N LEU A 393 23.86 20.52 55.32
CA LEU A 393 22.56 20.63 54.66
C LEU A 393 21.47 19.91 55.47
N PRO A 394 20.33 20.57 55.74
CA PRO A 394 19.21 19.92 56.42
C PRO A 394 18.73 18.71 55.60
N ASN A 395 18.10 17.74 56.27
CA ASN A 395 17.67 16.49 55.68
C ASN A 395 16.34 16.65 54.90
N ASP A 396 16.27 17.67 54.07
CA ASP A 396 15.15 17.97 53.17
C ASP A 396 15.65 17.91 51.73
N LYS A 397 15.07 16.98 50.95
CA LYS A 397 15.44 16.72 49.56
C LYS A 397 15.21 17.96 48.67
N GLN A 398 14.08 18.64 48.83
CA GLN A 398 13.69 19.75 47.96
C GLN A 398 14.56 20.98 48.24
N PHE A 399 14.91 21.21 49.51
CA PHE A 399 15.83 22.27 49.89
C PHE A 399 17.27 22.00 49.41
N ARG A 400 17.73 20.74 49.45
CA ARG A 400 19.04 20.35 48.88
C ARG A 400 19.11 20.56 47.36
N GLU A 401 18.07 20.18 46.62
CA GLU A 401 17.97 20.42 45.17
C GLU A 401 17.96 21.93 44.85
N THR A 402 17.28 22.75 45.66
CA THR A 402 17.26 24.21 45.53
C THR A 402 18.65 24.82 45.77
N ILE A 403 19.38 24.32 46.77
CA ILE A 403 20.76 24.75 47.05
C ILE A 403 21.70 24.33 45.92
N LEU A 404 21.56 23.13 45.36
CA LEU A 404 22.36 22.68 44.22
C LEU A 404 22.13 23.58 42.99
N ALA A 405 20.88 23.93 42.69
CA ALA A 405 20.56 24.85 41.60
C ALA A 405 21.20 26.23 41.83
N LYS A 406 21.10 26.79 43.05
CA LYS A 406 21.69 28.09 43.39
C LYS A 406 23.21 28.08 43.41
N LEU A 407 23.84 27.00 43.88
CA LEU A 407 25.30 26.81 43.80
C LEU A 407 25.76 26.75 42.35
N THR A 408 25.05 26.00 41.51
CA THR A 408 25.37 25.87 40.10
C THR A 408 25.25 27.22 39.37
N GLU A 409 24.18 27.98 39.62
CA GLU A 409 24.05 29.36 39.12
C GLU A 409 25.18 30.27 39.63
N ARG A 410 25.53 30.20 40.92
CA ARG A 410 26.56 31.05 41.54
C ARG A 410 27.95 30.77 40.98
N ILE A 411 28.28 29.50 40.76
CA ILE A 411 29.61 29.08 40.31
C ILE A 411 29.75 29.29 38.80
N LEU A 412 28.71 28.99 38.01
CA LEU A 412 28.78 29.06 36.56
C LEU A 412 28.50 30.47 35.99
N ASN A 413 27.86 31.39 36.73
CA ASN A 413 27.65 32.79 36.30
C ASN A 413 28.82 33.74 36.59
N TYR A 414 29.93 33.28 37.17
CA TYR A 414 31.06 34.14 37.57
C TYR A 414 32.25 34.14 36.59
N ASN A 415 32.00 33.80 35.33
CA ASN A 415 32.94 34.03 34.22
C ASN A 415 32.40 35.09 33.25
#